data_AF-A0A2E3MXT8-F1
#
_entry.id   AF-A0A2E3MXT8-F1
#
_cell.length_a   1.000
_cell.length_b   1.000
_cell.length_c   1.000
_cell.angle_alpha   90.00
_cell.angle_beta   90.00
_cell.angle_gamma   90.00
#
_symmetry.space_group_name_H-M   'P 1'
#
loop_
_entity.id
_entity.type
_entity.pdbx_description
1 polymer ?
#
loop_
_entity_poly.entity_id
_entity_poly.type
_entity_poly.pdbx_seq_one_letter_code
_entity_poly.pdbx_strand_id
1 'polypeptide(L)' 'MVKPHLRLHSGRSSPPEAAESAVRNPVTVPLGLVFPILAECLEADRTWLRDFEDESVTISADLYDIILAHQHFHRPSA' A
#
# COMPACT_ATOMS: atom_id res chain seq x y z
N MET A 1 -16.74 32.01 -21.48
CA MET A 1 -16.53 30.56 -21.31
C MET A 1 -15.05 30.27 -21.55
N VAL A 2 -14.26 30.13 -20.48
CA VAL A 2 -12.79 30.06 -20.55
C VAL A 2 -12.39 28.62 -20.87
N LYS A 3 -11.72 28.42 -22.01
CA LYS A 3 -11.18 27.10 -22.40
C LYS A 3 -9.89 26.84 -21.60
N PRO A 4 -9.77 25.74 -20.85
CA PRO A 4 -8.52 25.41 -20.19
C PRO A 4 -7.49 24.96 -21.24
N HIS A 5 -6.42 25.73 -21.40
CA HIS A 5 -5.29 25.40 -22.26
C HIS A 5 -4.24 24.65 -21.46
N LEU A 6 -4.30 23.31 -21.49
CA LEU A 6 -3.28 22.46 -20.89
C LEU A 6 -2.04 22.46 -21.80
N ARG A 7 -0.92 23.00 -21.31
CA ARG A 7 0.38 22.93 -22.00
C ARG A 7 1.15 21.72 -21.48
N LEU A 8 1.14 20.63 -22.24
CA LEU A 8 1.96 19.44 -22.00
C LEU A 8 3.42 19.76 -22.35
N HIS A 9 4.29 19.75 -21.35
CA HIS A 9 5.74 19.86 -21.53
C HIS A 9 6.33 18.45 -21.57
N SER A 10 6.43 17.86 -22.77
CA SER A 10 7.25 16.66 -22.96
C SER A 10 8.72 17.09 -22.99
N GLY A 11 9.35 17.06 -21.81
CA GLY A 11 10.81 17.11 -21.71
C GLY A 11 11.40 15.86 -22.37
N ARG A 12 11.85 16.03 -23.61
CA ARG A 12 12.89 15.29 -24.32
C ARG A 12 13.16 13.84 -23.86
N SER A 13 12.75 12.88 -24.69
CA SER A 13 13.22 11.49 -24.62
C SER A 13 14.75 11.42 -24.50
N SER A 14 15.23 10.91 -23.38
CA SER A 14 16.54 10.25 -23.28
C SER A 14 16.34 8.74 -23.54
N PRO A 15 17.39 7.99 -23.94
CA PRO A 15 17.28 6.59 -24.35
C PRO A 15 16.78 5.70 -23.20
N PRO A 16 16.44 4.41 -23.44
CA PRO A 16 15.92 3.51 -22.43
C PRO A 16 17.06 3.04 -21.51
N GLU A 17 17.63 3.96 -20.76
CA GLU A 17 18.43 3.63 -19.59
C GLU A 17 17.43 3.29 -18.50
N ALA A 18 17.42 1.99 -18.17
CA ALA A 18 16.67 1.31 -17.13
C ALA A 18 15.71 2.21 -16.35
N ALA A 19 14.41 1.86 -16.37
CA ALA A 19 13.48 2.27 -15.35
C ALA A 19 14.12 2.00 -13.97
N GLU A 20 14.79 3.02 -13.44
CA GLU A 20 15.20 3.12 -12.05
C GLU A 20 13.89 2.92 -11.32
N SER A 21 13.70 1.70 -10.84
CA SER A 21 12.60 1.33 -10.00
C SER A 21 12.66 2.32 -8.86
N ALA A 22 11.75 3.29 -8.87
CA ALA A 22 11.73 4.40 -7.92
C ALA A 22 12.03 3.79 -6.56
N VAL A 23 13.22 4.10 -6.02
CA VAL A 23 13.76 3.41 -4.86
C VAL A 23 12.75 3.65 -3.75
N ARG A 24 11.93 2.64 -3.47
CA ARG A 24 10.88 2.70 -2.45
C ARG A 24 11.62 2.74 -1.12
N ASN A 25 11.93 3.93 -0.64
CA ASN A 25 12.62 4.09 0.62
C ASN A 25 11.66 3.62 1.72
N PRO A 26 11.95 2.51 2.42
CA PRO A 26 11.02 1.98 3.42
C PRO A 26 10.87 2.99 4.55
N VAL A 27 9.63 3.31 4.91
CA VAL A 27 9.32 4.21 6.03
C VAL A 27 8.84 3.36 7.20
N THR A 28 9.52 3.47 8.34
CA THR A 28 9.08 2.81 9.57
C THR A 28 8.13 3.74 10.33
N VAL A 29 6.92 3.25 10.58
CA VAL A 29 5.87 3.98 11.31
C VAL A 29 5.24 3.08 12.37
N PRO A 30 4.78 3.64 13.50
CA PRO A 30 4.04 2.87 14.50
C PRO A 30 2.78 2.24 13.91
N LEU A 31 2.56 0.96 14.23
CA LEU A 31 1.39 0.22 13.73
C LEU A 31 0.07 0.88 14.14
N GLY A 32 0.00 1.45 15.35
CA GLY A 32 -1.17 2.19 15.82
C GLY A 32 -1.54 3.43 15.01
N LEU A 33 -0.62 3.97 14.19
CA LEU A 33 -0.94 5.05 13.25
C LEU A 33 -1.47 4.53 11.91
N VAL A 34 -0.96 3.39 11.44
CA VAL A 34 -1.30 2.85 10.11
C VAL A 34 -2.57 2.03 10.14
N PHE A 35 -2.73 1.17 11.15
CA PHE A 35 -3.80 0.17 11.21
C PHE A 35 -5.21 0.79 11.15
N PRO A 36 -5.52 1.90 11.85
CA PRO A 36 -6.84 2.53 11.75
C PRO A 36 -7.15 3.04 10.34
N ILE A 37 -6.15 3.60 9.63
CA ILE A 37 -6.30 4.13 8.27
C ILE A 37 -6.57 2.99 7.28
N LEU A 38 -5.84 1.88 7.41
CA LEU A 38 -6.05 0.70 6.58
C LEU A 38 -7.43 0.07 6.85
N ALA A 39 -7.85 -0.01 8.11
CA ALA A 39 -9.18 -0.51 8.47
C ALA A 39 -10.29 0.36 7.85
N GLU A 40 -10.19 1.68 7.97
CA GLU A 40 -11.14 2.61 7.32
C GLU A 40 -11.16 2.44 5.81
N CYS A 41 -9.99 2.28 5.17
CA CYS A 41 -9.90 2.09 3.73
C CYS A 41 -10.52 0.77 3.26
N LEU A 42 -10.41 -0.30 4.06
CA LEU A 42 -11.09 -1.57 3.82
C LEU A 42 -12.61 -1.43 3.93
N GLU A 43 -13.11 -0.77 4.98
CA GLU A 43 -14.54 -0.51 5.16
C GLU A 43 -15.13 0.36 4.04
N ALA A 44 -14.34 1.31 3.54
CA ALA A 44 -14.72 2.21 2.46
C ALA A 44 -14.46 1.66 1.03
N ASP A 45 -14.08 0.38 0.90
CA ASP A 45 -13.77 -0.32 -0.36
C ASP A 45 -12.85 0.50 -1.29
N ARG A 46 -11.80 1.09 -0.71
CA ARG A 46 -10.85 1.94 -1.44
C ARG A 46 -10.00 1.07 -2.37
N THR A 47 -10.15 1.28 -3.67
CA THR A 47 -9.49 0.47 -4.71
C THR A 47 -7.97 0.54 -4.69
N TRP A 48 -7.38 1.65 -4.23
CA TRP A 48 -5.92 1.82 -4.18
C TRP A 48 -5.24 0.83 -3.22
N LEU A 49 -5.94 0.31 -2.21
CA LEU A 49 -5.37 -0.65 -1.27
C LEU A 49 -5.05 -1.99 -1.94
N ARG A 50 -5.78 -2.34 -3.01
CA ARG A 50 -5.54 -3.55 -3.81
C ARG A 50 -4.20 -3.52 -4.54
N ASP A 51 -3.67 -2.33 -4.79
CA ASP A 51 -2.35 -2.17 -5.41
C ASP A 51 -1.21 -2.69 -4.50
N PHE A 52 -1.51 -2.96 -3.22
CA PHE A 52 -0.58 -3.44 -2.20
C PHE A 52 -0.86 -4.89 -1.75
N GLU A 53 -1.77 -5.61 -2.41
CA GLU A 53 -2.19 -6.97 -2.01
C GLU A 53 -1.02 -7.97 -2.01
N ASP A 54 -0.10 -7.83 -2.96
CA ASP A 54 1.08 -8.69 -3.10
C ASP A 54 2.31 -8.19 -2.30
N GLU A 55 2.20 -7.08 -1.57
CA GLU A 55 3.34 -6.48 -0.85
C GLU A 55 3.57 -7.15 0.51
N SER A 56 4.83 -7.54 0.78
CA SER A 56 5.19 -8.15 2.05
C SER A 56 5.40 -7.10 3.14
N VAL A 57 4.75 -7.27 4.29
CA VAL A 57 4.96 -6.44 5.48
C VAL A 57 5.79 -7.20 6.51
N THR A 58 6.82 -6.53 7.07
CA THR A 58 7.60 -7.09 8.19
C THR A 58 7.00 -6.65 9.52
N ILE A 59 6.67 -7.62 10.38
CA ILE A 59 6.16 -7.40 11.73
C ILE A 59 7.02 -8.14 12.75
N SER A 60 6.88 -7.81 14.04
CA SER A 60 7.54 -8.59 15.10
C SER A 60 6.96 -10.00 15.18
N ALA A 61 7.78 -10.95 15.65
CA ALA A 61 7.35 -12.33 15.87
C ALA A 61 6.16 -12.40 16.84
N ASP A 62 6.20 -11.64 17.94
CA ASP A 62 5.12 -11.60 18.93
C ASP A 62 3.77 -11.17 18.31
N LEU A 63 3.78 -10.18 17.40
CA LEU A 63 2.56 -9.74 16.74
C LEU A 63 2.06 -10.78 15.73
N TYR A 64 2.98 -11.42 15.01
CA TYR A 64 2.64 -12.50 14.08
C TYR A 64 1.93 -13.65 14.79
N ASP A 65 2.45 -14.08 15.95
CA ASP A 65 1.86 -15.15 16.75
C ASP A 65 0.44 -14.81 17.22
N ILE A 66 0.20 -13.56 17.64
CA ILE A 66 -1.13 -13.08 18.03
C ILE A 66 -2.12 -13.11 16.84
N ILE A 67 -1.69 -12.67 15.66
CA ILE A 67 -2.52 -12.68 14.45
C ILE A 67 -2.88 -14.12 14.05
N LEU A 68 -1.91 -15.03 14.08
CA LEU A 68 -2.14 -16.45 13.80
C LEU A 68 -3.13 -17.06 14.79
N ALA A 69 -2.96 -16.80 16.09
CA ALA A 69 -3.88 -17.27 17.11
C ALA A 69 -5.30 -16.75 16.84
N HIS A 70 -5.46 -15.46 16.58
CA HIS A 70 -6.75 -14.85 16.24
C HIS A 70 -7.41 -15.54 15.04
N GLN A 71 -6.68 -15.74 13.93
CA GLN A 71 -7.21 -16.44 12.75
C GLN A 71 -7.68 -17.87 13.06
N HIS A 72 -6.96 -18.59 13.94
CA HIS A 72 -7.32 -19.95 14.32
C HIS A 72 -8.66 -20.01 15.08
N PHE A 73 -8.91 -19.05 15.97
CA PHE A 73 -10.17 -18.96 16.73
C PHE A 73 -11.35 -18.45 15.90
N HIS A 74 -11.10 -17.72 14.82
CA HIS A 74 -12.14 -17.18 13.94
C HIS A 74 -12.46 -18.07 12.73
N ARG A 75 -11.77 -19.22 12.57
CA ARG A 75 -12.15 -20.19 11.54
C ARG A 75 -13.40 -20.94 12.03
N PRO A 76 -14.56 -20.87 11.34
CA PRO A 76 -15.70 -21.68 11.70
C PRO A 76 -15.26 -23.15 11.64
N SER A 77 -15.31 -23.84 12.77
CA SER A 77 -15.11 -25.29 12.83
C SER A 77 -16.20 -25.92 11.98
N ALA A 78 -15.79 -26.66 10.94
CA ALA A 78 -16.68 -27.32 9.99
C ALA A 78 -17.50 -28.43 10.65
#